data_AF-A0A353Y3G1-F1
#
_entry.id   AF-A0A353Y3G1-F1
#
_cell.length_a   1.000
_cell.length_b   1.000
_cell.length_c   1.000
_cell.angle_alpha   90.00
_cell.angle_beta   90.00
_cell.angle_gamma   90.00
#
_symmetry.space_group_name_H-M   'P 1'
#
loop_
_entity.id
_entity.type
_entity.pdbx_description
1 polymer ?
#
loop_
_entity_poly.entity_id
_entity_poly.type
_entity_poly.pdbx_seq_one_letter_code
_entity_poly.pdbx_strand_id
1 'polypeptide(L)' 'MDSNLHSPQRRLIELRMEHADLDAMIDRLGHANEVDELMLRRLKKRRLALRDEIARLEHELTPDEPA' A
#
# COMPACT_ATOMS: atom_id res chain seq x y z
N MET A 1 29.59 -1.29 10.27
CA MET A 1 28.71 -0.13 10.48
C MET A 1 27.40 -0.47 9.78
N ASP A 2 26.66 -1.45 10.32
CA ASP A 2 25.66 -2.20 9.57
C ASP A 2 24.49 -2.49 10.50
N SER A 3 23.67 -1.50 10.84
CA SER A 3 22.60 -1.75 11.84
C SER A 3 21.34 -0.91 11.74
N ASN A 4 21.05 -0.22 10.61
CA ASN A 4 19.73 0.46 10.53
C ASN A 4 19.15 0.64 9.12
N LEU A 5 19.42 -0.28 8.20
CA LEU A 5 18.84 -0.26 6.84
C LEU A 5 17.34 -0.63 6.80
N HIS A 6 16.78 -1.12 7.91
CA HIS A 6 15.40 -1.58 8.03
C HIS A 6 14.62 -0.71 9.03
N SER A 7 14.69 0.61 8.86
CA SER A 7 13.88 1.49 9.68
C SER A 7 12.39 1.29 9.33
N PRO A 8 11.48 1.20 10.30
CA PRO A 8 10.05 1.05 10.04
C PRO A 8 9.49 2.21 9.18
N GLN A 9 10.12 3.39 9.24
CA GLN A 9 9.81 4.52 8.37
C GLN A 9 10.14 4.23 6.90
N ARG A 10 11.24 3.51 6.61
CA ARG A 10 11.59 3.12 5.24
C ARG A 10 10.58 2.11 4.69
N ARG A 11 10.19 1.13 5.50
CA ARG A 11 9.15 0.17 5.16
C ARG A 11 7.82 0.87 4.86
N LEU A 12 7.47 1.90 5.63
CA LEU A 12 6.29 2.72 5.38
C LEU A 12 6.36 3.43 4.03
N ILE A 13 7.50 4.02 3.67
CA ILE A 13 7.70 4.65 2.36
C ILE A 13 7.54 3.63 1.23
N GLU A 14 8.16 2.46 1.34
CA GLU A 14 8.05 1.37 0.36
C GLU A 14 6.60 0.92 0.17
N LEU A 15 5.85 0.73 1.26
CA LEU A 15 4.44 0.36 1.21
C LEU A 15 3.58 1.44 0.55
N ARG A 16 3.84 2.73 0.83
CA ARG A 16 3.13 3.85 0.22
C ARG A 16 3.42 3.96 -1.28
N MET A 17 4.66 3.72 -1.69
CA MET A 17 5.04 3.65 -3.10
C MET A 17 4.32 2.50 -3.81
N GLU A 18 4.36 1.28 -3.24
CA GLU A 18 3.66 0.12 -3.82
C GLU A 18 2.15 0.36 -3.92
N HIS A 19 1.54 0.98 -2.90
CA HIS A 19 0.13 1.36 -2.93
C HIS A 19 -0.17 2.34 -4.08
N ALA A 20 0.64 3.39 -4.24
CA ALA A 20 0.46 4.39 -5.29
C ALA A 20 0.62 3.79 -6.71
N ASP A 21 1.61 2.94 -6.91
CA ASP A 21 1.82 2.22 -8.17
C ASP A 21 0.63 1.32 -8.50
N LEU A 22 0.10 0.63 -7.48
CA LEU A 22 -1.03 -0.25 -7.63
C LEU A 22 -2.33 0.52 -7.91
N ASP A 23 -2.49 1.71 -7.34
CA ASP A 23 -3.58 2.64 -7.70
C ASP A 23 -3.50 3.07 -9.16
N ALA A 24 -2.32 3.52 -9.61
CA ALA A 24 -2.11 3.90 -11.01
C ALA A 24 -2.37 2.73 -11.98
N MET A 25 -2.03 1.50 -11.57
CA MET A 25 -2.31 0.30 -12.37
C MET A 25 -3.81 -0.01 -12.44
N ILE A 26 -4.53 0.11 -11.32
CA ILE A 26 -6.00 -0.05 -11.28
C ILE A 26 -6.67 0.98 -12.18
N ASP A 27 -6.23 2.24 -12.13
CA ASP A 27 -6.79 3.31 -12.94
C ASP A 27 -6.59 3.01 -14.43
N ARG A 28 -5.37 2.65 -14.86
CA ARG A 28 -5.11 2.31 -16.27
C ARG A 28 -5.96 1.13 -16.75
N LEU A 29 -6.12 0.09 -15.94
CA LEU A 29 -6.93 -1.08 -16.29
C LEU A 29 -8.43 -0.76 -16.32
N GLY A 30 -8.89 0.17 -15.48
CA GLY A 30 -10.29 0.61 -15.47
C GLY A 30 -10.70 1.40 -16.71
N HIS A 31 -9.74 2.00 -17.43
CA HIS A 31 -9.99 2.73 -18.68
C HIS A 31 -9.81 1.86 -19.95
N ALA A 32 -9.42 0.60 -19.81
CA ALA A 32 -9.28 -0.30 -20.95
C ALA A 32 -10.67 -0.74 -21.48
N ASN A 33 -10.82 -0.86 -22.80
CA ASN A 33 -12.09 -1.29 -23.42
C ASN A 33 -12.50 -2.72 -23.03
N GLU A 34 -11.54 -3.58 -22.72
CA GLU A 34 -11.76 -4.92 -22.18
C GLU A 34 -11.25 -4.96 -20.74
N VAL A 35 -12.15 -4.68 -19.79
CA VAL A 35 -11.81 -4.73 -18.37
C VAL A 35 -11.86 -6.19 -17.91
N ASP A 36 -10.71 -6.75 -17.53
CA ASP A 36 -10.68 -7.99 -16.76
C ASP A 36 -11.15 -7.70 -15.33
N GLU A 37 -12.45 -7.89 -15.09
CA GLU A 37 -13.07 -7.67 -13.78
C GLU A 37 -12.44 -8.50 -12.67
N LEU A 38 -12.01 -9.74 -12.96
CA LEU A 38 -11.42 -10.61 -11.96
C LEU A 38 -10.05 -10.08 -11.53
N MET A 39 -9.23 -9.66 -12.50
CA MET A 39 -7.96 -9.00 -12.24
C MET A 39 -8.15 -7.69 -11.49
N LEU A 40 -9.12 -6.86 -11.89
CA LEU A 40 -9.41 -5.59 -11.21
C LEU A 40 -9.85 -5.82 -9.75
N ARG A 41 -10.69 -6.83 -9.48
CA ARG A 41 -11.09 -7.22 -8.12
C ARG A 41 -9.89 -7.67 -7.28
N ARG A 42 -8.98 -8.47 -7.86
CA ARG A 42 -7.75 -8.92 -7.18
C ARG A 42 -6.83 -7.74 -6.83
N LEU A 43 -6.63 -6.81 -7.77
CA LEU A 43 -5.83 -5.61 -7.54
C LEU A 43 -6.44 -4.74 -6.45
N LYS A 44 -7.74 -4.44 -6.51
CA LYS A 44 -8.44 -3.69 -5.44
C LYS A 44 -8.31 -4.34 -4.07
N LYS A 45 -8.36 -5.68 -3.99
CA LYS A 45 -8.13 -6.42 -2.75
C LYS A 45 -6.69 -6.25 -2.24
N ARG A 46 -5.70 -6.33 -3.14
CA ARG A 46 -4.29 -6.10 -2.78
C ARG A 46 -4.05 -4.65 -2.32
N ARG A 47 -4.67 -3.67 -2.98
CA ARG A 47 -4.67 -2.26 -2.54
C ARG A 47 -5.16 -2.10 -1.11
N LEU A 48 -6.30 -2.72 -0.80
CA LEU A 48 -6.89 -2.66 0.54
C LEU A 48 -5.94 -3.25 1.57
N ALA A 49 -5.33 -4.40 1.28
CA ALA A 49 -4.36 -5.02 2.18
C ALA A 49 -3.12 -4.13 2.42
N LEU A 50 -2.59 -3.49 1.37
CA LEU A 50 -1.48 -2.54 1.49
C LEU A 50 -1.86 -1.32 2.34
N ARG A 51 -3.06 -0.77 2.15
CA ARG A 51 -3.57 0.34 2.95
C ARG A 51 -3.69 -0.04 4.43
N ASP A 52 -4.17 -1.25 4.71
CA ASP A 52 -4.30 -1.73 6.09
C ASP A 52 -2.92 -1.99 6.72
N GLU A 53 -1.93 -2.45 5.95
CA GLU A 53 -0.55 -2.61 6.41
C GLU A 53 0.12 -1.25 6.70
N ILE A 54 -0.10 -0.27 5.81
CA ILE A 54 0.33 1.13 6.02
C ILE A 54 -0.25 1.67 7.32
N ALA A 55 -1.56 1.56 7.51
CA ALA A 55 -2.23 2.09 8.71
C ALA A 55 -1.74 1.41 10.00
N ARG A 56 -1.50 0.09 9.97
CA ARG A 56 -0.91 -0.63 11.11
C ARG A 56 0.50 -0.13 11.42
N LEU A 57 1.35 0.01 10.41
CA LEU A 57 2.73 0.46 10.58
C LEU A 57 2.81 1.93 10.99
N GLU A 58 1.92 2.78 10.47
CA GLU A 58 1.76 4.17 10.92
C GLU A 58 1.39 4.20 12.41
N HIS A 59 0.42 3.40 12.85
CA HIS A 59 0.04 3.32 14.26
C HIS A 59 1.17 2.79 15.18
N GLU A 60 1.99 1.85 14.70
CA GLU A 60 3.17 1.39 15.45
C GLU A 60 4.27 2.48 15.54
N LEU A 61 4.39 3.32 14.51
CA LEU A 61 5.37 4.42 14.43
C LEU A 61 4.94 5.66 15.21
N THR A 62 3.66 5.96 15.21
CA THR A 62 3.02 7.02 16.01
C THR A 62 2.06 6.34 16.97
N PRO A 63 2.51 5.96 18.18
CA PRO A 63 1.59 5.48 19.20
C PRO A 63 0.67 6.65 19.55
N ASP A 64 -0.52 6.68 18.94
CA ASP A 64 -1.57 7.60 19.31
C ASP A 64 -1.99 7.24 20.75
N GLU A 65 -1.68 8.16 21.66
CA GLU A 65 -2.29 8.24 22.97
C GLU A 65 -3.81 8.30 22.76
N PRO A 66 -4.61 7.35 23.30
CA PRO A 66 -6.04 7.34 23.04
C PRO A 66 -6.67 8.60 23.64
N ALA A 67 -7.28 9.42 22.78
CA ALA A 67 -8.16 10.52 23.17
C ALA A 67 -9.51 10.02 23.70
#